data_AF-J2ZWH2-F1
#
_entry.id   AF-J2ZWH2-F1
#
_cell.length_a   1.000
_cell.length_b   1.000
_cell.length_c   1.000
_cell.angle_alpha   90.00
_cell.angle_beta   90.00
_cell.angle_gamma   90.00
#
_symmetry.space_group_name_H-M   'P 1'
#
loop_
_entity.id
_entity.type
_entity.pdbx_description
1 polymer ?
#
loop_
_entity_poly.entity_id
_entity_poly.type
_entity_poly.pdbx_seq_one_letter_code
_entity_poly.pdbx_strand_id
1 'polypeptide(L)' 'MTAVVFFDPATGVISECATGPIEWAQVDGRPFVEVPEFRPDWDATHIVVDGHVTRKPKD' A
#
# COMPACT_ATOMS: atom_id res chain seq x y z
N MET A 1 -10.83 11.81 3.72
CA MET A 1 -9.73 10.99 4.25
C MET A 1 -9.31 10.06 3.14
N THR A 2 -8.02 9.99 2.87
CA THR A 2 -7.45 9.14 1.82
C THR A 2 -6.92 7.87 2.50
N ALA A 3 -7.13 6.72 1.86
CA ALA A 3 -6.48 5.48 2.25
C ALA A 3 -5.25 5.28 1.38
N VAL A 4 -4.14 4.86 2.00
CA VAL A 4 -2.89 4.58 1.29
C VAL A 4 -2.34 3.22 1.72
N VAL A 5 -1.55 2.65 0.82
CA VAL A 5 -0.80 1.42 1.05
C VAL A 5 0.68 1.71 0.89
N PHE A 6 1.46 1.45 1.93
CA PHE A 6 2.91 1.50 1.89
C PHE A 6 3.46 0.13 1.49
N PHE A 7 4.40 0.13 0.55
CA PHE A 7 4.93 -1.10 -0.03
C PHE A 7 6.43 -1.00 -0.28
N ASP A 8 7.08 -2.16 -0.37
CA ASP A 8 8.47 -2.27 -0.81
C ASP A 8 8.53 -2.07 -2.33
N PRO A 9 9.25 -1.06 -2.86
CA PRO A 9 9.30 -0.78 -4.29
C PRO A 9 10.05 -1.86 -5.09
N ALA A 10 10.89 -2.67 -4.45
CA ALA A 10 11.64 -3.74 -5.12
C ALA A 10 10.79 -5.00 -5.31
N THR A 11 9.86 -5.27 -4.40
CA THR A 11 9.08 -6.52 -4.37
C THR A 11 7.57 -6.32 -4.55
N GLY A 12 7.09 -5.08 -4.42
CA GLY A 12 5.67 -4.74 -4.37
C GLY A 12 5.00 -5.09 -3.04
N VAL A 13 5.67 -5.78 -2.11
CA VAL A 13 5.03 -6.33 -0.91
C VAL A 13 4.49 -5.22 -0.01
N ILE A 14 3.24 -5.36 0.39
CA ILE A 14 2.60 -4.43 1.31
C ILE A 14 3.19 -4.58 2.70
N SER A 15 3.57 -3.44 3.29
CA SER A 15 4.10 -3.34 4.65
C SER A 15 3.07 -2.77 5.63
N GLU A 16 2.23 -1.85 5.17
CA GLU A 16 1.28 -1.14 6.01
C GLU A 16 0.14 -0.55 5.17
N CYS A 17 -1.06 -0.53 5.74
CA CYS A 17 -2.19 0.24 5.23
C CYS A 17 -2.53 1.33 6.24
N ALA A 18 -2.81 2.54 5.77
CA ALA A 18 -3.11 3.69 6.63
C ALA A 18 -4.24 4.54 6.06
N THR A 19 -4.87 5.35 6.92
CA THR A 19 -5.80 6.40 6.51
C THR A 19 -5.42 7.73 7.10
N GLY A 20 -5.59 8.80 6.33
CA GLY A 20 -5.28 10.15 6.79
C GLY A 20 -5.30 11.18 5.66
N PRO A 21 -4.81 12.39 5.92
CA PRO A 21 -4.41 13.35 4.89
C PRO A 21 -3.28 12.75 4.03
N ILE A 22 -3.34 12.95 2.71
CA ILE A 22 -2.34 12.43 1.79
C ILE A 22 -0.95 13.04 2.02
N GLU A 23 -0.93 14.27 2.53
CA GLU A 23 0.28 15.02 2.87
C GLU A 23 1.12 14.28 3.92
N TRP A 24 0.50 13.49 4.79
CA TRP A 24 1.24 12.69 5.77
C TRP A 24 2.02 11.56 5.11
N ALA A 25 1.43 10.88 4.12
CA ALA A 25 2.12 9.86 3.35
C ALA A 25 3.25 10.45 2.48
N GLN A 26 3.02 11.66 1.95
CA GLN A 26 4.04 12.39 1.20
C GLN A 26 5.25 12.79 2.06
N VAL A 27 5.01 13.18 3.32
CA VAL A 27 6.07 13.53 4.28
C VAL A 27 6.78 12.29 4.85
N ASP A 28 6.09 11.16 4.98
CA ASP A 28 6.66 9.88 5.45
C ASP A 28 7.82 9.41 4.56
N GLY A 29 7.70 9.57 3.24
CA GLY A 29 8.76 9.31 2.27
C GLY A 29 8.92 7.84 1.86
N ARG A 30 8.19 6.90 2.50
CA ARG A 30 8.06 5.54 1.96
C ARG A 30 7.26 5.53 0.66
N PRO A 31 7.55 4.62 -0.29
CA PRO A 31 6.69 4.41 -1.44
C PRO A 31 5.28 4.02 -1.02
N PHE A 32 4.29 4.69 -1.61
CA PHE A 32 2.88 4.44 -1.34
C PHE A 32 2.03 4.57 -2.59
N VAL A 33 0.86 3.95 -2.56
CA VAL A 33 -0.22 4.14 -3.55
C VAL A 33 -1.50 4.54 -2.84
N GLU A 34 -2.29 5.40 -3.48
CA GLU A 34 -3.64 5.69 -3.04
C GLU A 34 -4.58 4.54 -3.39
N VAL A 35 -5.50 4.24 -2.48
CA VAL A 35 -6.45 3.15 -2.62
C VAL A 35 -7.86 3.64 -2.29
N PRO A 36 -8.91 3.07 -2.93
CA PRO A 36 -10.27 3.58 -2.79
C PRO A 36 -10.85 3.35 -1.39
N GLU A 37 -10.37 2.35 -0.67
CA GLU A 37 -10.80 2.02 0.69
C GLU A 37 -9.62 1.52 1.53
N PHE A 38 -9.72 1.72 2.84
CA PHE A 38 -8.80 1.13 3.80
C PHE A 38 -9.14 -0.33 4.06
N ARG A 39 -8.11 -1.17 4.01
CA ARG A 39 -8.22 -2.62 4.18
C ARG A 39 -7.15 -3.09 5.15
N PRO A 40 -7.50 -3.41 6.41
CA PRO A 40 -6.53 -3.89 7.39
C PRO A 40 -6.04 -5.32 7.08
N ASP A 41 -6.72 -6.02 6.16
CA ASP A 41 -6.35 -7.33 5.63
C ASP A 41 -5.29 -7.29 4.53
N TRP A 42 -4.91 -6.10 4.05
CA TRP A 42 -3.80 -5.95 3.12
C TRP A 42 -2.46 -5.92 3.86
N ASP A 43 -1.79 -7.05 3.78
CA ASP A 43 -0.55 -7.39 4.48
C ASP A 43 0.50 -7.98 3.51
N ALA A 44 1.53 -8.64 4.05
CA ALA A 44 2.60 -9.26 3.27
C ALA A 44 2.13 -10.36 2.28
N THR A 45 0.86 -10.79 2.32
CA THR A 45 0.26 -11.70 1.33
C THR A 45 -0.28 -10.97 0.10
N HIS A 46 -0.18 -9.64 0.08
CA HIS A 46 -0.58 -8.76 -1.01
C HIS A 46 0.62 -7.99 -1.55
N ILE A 47 0.52 -7.59 -2.82
CA ILE A 47 1.54 -6.84 -3.54
C ILE A 47 0.89 -5.69 -4.31
N VAL A 48 1.64 -4.61 -4.50
CA VAL A 48 1.34 -3.52 -5.42
C VAL A 48 2.05 -3.78 -6.74
N VAL A 49 1.29 -3.84 -7.83
CA VAL A 49 1.79 -4.00 -9.20
C VAL A 49 1.13 -2.93 -10.06
N ASP A 50 1.93 -2.11 -10.74
CA ASP A 50 1.45 -1.02 -11.60
C ASP A 50 0.45 -0.07 -10.91
N GLY A 51 0.65 0.19 -9.61
CA GLY A 51 -0.24 1.05 -8.82
C GLY A 51 -1.48 0.36 -8.25
N HIS A 52 -1.66 -0.94 -8.50
CA HIS A 52 -2.82 -1.71 -8.07
C HIS A 52 -2.45 -2.76 -7.01
N VAL A 53 -3.27 -2.86 -5.97
CA VAL A 53 -3.15 -3.93 -4.97
C VAL A 53 -3.73 -5.23 -5.52
N THR A 54 -2.95 -6.30 -5.45
CA THR A 54 -3.37 -7.66 -5.81
C THR A 54 -2.83 -8.67 -4.80
N ARG A 55 -3.34 -9.90 -4.84
CA ARG A 55 -2.83 -10.99 -4.01
C ARG A 55 -1.49 -11.46 -4.55
N LYS A 56 -0.52 -11.68 -3.66
CA LYS A 56 0.76 -12.28 -4.05
C LYS A 56 0.51 -13.66 -4.68
N PRO A 57 1.16 -13.98 -5.81
CA PRO A 57 1.15 -15.34 -6.35
C PRO A 57 1.60 -16.33 -5.28
N LYS A 58 0.93 -17.49 -5.21
CA LYS A 58 1.48 -18.62 -4.47
C LYS A 58 2.58 -19.21 -5.36
N ASP A 59 3.80 -19.25 -4.84
CA ASP A 59 4.90 -20.00 -5.45
C ASP A 59 4.54 -21.50 -5.59
#